data_AF-A0A8J8GII7-F1
#
_entry.id   AF-A0A8J8GII7-F1
#
_cell.length_a   1.000
_cell.length_b   1.000
_cell.length_c   1.000
_cell.angle_alpha   90.00
_cell.angle_beta   90.00
_cell.angle_gamma   90.00
#
_symmetry.space_group_name_H-M   'P 1'
#
loop_
_entity.id
_entity.type
_entity.pdbx_description
1 polymer ?
#
loop_
_entity_poly.entity_id
_entity_poly.type
_entity_poly.pdbx_seq_one_letter_code
_entity_poly.pdbx_strand_id
1 'polypeptide(L)' 'MEWKGIEMLKIISFFIAVFVTQLIAIIMWGEHVWLYKFAHGGVGGSPVDQIQPIFWLILIIEAILFGLLIASFNRKTNK' A
#
# COMPACT_ATOMS: atom_id res chain seq x y z
N MET A 1 11.92 -29.06 -5.19
CA MET A 1 11.57 -27.89 -6.04
C MET A 1 10.33 -27.15 -5.55
N GLU A 2 9.34 -27.81 -4.93
CA GLU A 2 8.06 -27.20 -4.51
C GLU A 2 8.16 -26.14 -3.40
N TRP A 3 9.13 -26.27 -2.48
CA TRP A 3 9.27 -25.35 -1.34
C TRP A 3 9.51 -23.88 -1.74
N LYS A 4 10.15 -23.62 -2.89
CA LYS A 4 10.45 -22.25 -3.37
C LYS A 4 9.20 -21.50 -3.84
N GLY A 5 8.25 -22.20 -4.45
CA GLY A 5 6.98 -21.60 -4.89
C GLY A 5 6.10 -21.20 -3.70
N ILE A 6 6.10 -22.04 -2.66
CA ILE A 6 5.37 -21.77 -1.41
C ILE A 6 5.95 -20.55 -0.69
N GLU A 7 7.28 -20.40 -0.63
CA GLU A 7 7.92 -19.22 -0.04
C GLU A 7 7.59 -17.92 -0.81
N MET A 8 7.62 -17.97 -2.15
CA MET A 8 7.24 -16.83 -2.98
C MET A 8 5.77 -16.44 -2.76
N LEU A 9 4.86 -17.42 -2.71
CA LEU A 9 3.44 -17.18 -2.44
C LEU A 9 3.21 -16.57 -1.06
N LYS A 10 3.97 -16.99 -0.03
CA LYS A 10 3.90 -16.39 1.31
C LYS A 10 4.34 -14.93 1.30
N ILE A 11 5.43 -14.60 0.61
CA ILE A 11 5.93 -13.22 0.48
C ILE A 11 4.91 -12.34 -0.25
N ILE A 12 4.34 -12.83 -1.36
CA ILE A 12 3.31 -12.12 -2.13
C ILE A 12 2.03 -11.91 -1.31
N SER A 13 1.52 -12.95 -0.66
CA SER A 13 0.32 -12.84 0.16
C SER A 13 0.51 -11.91 1.37
N PHE A 14 1.68 -11.94 2.01
CA PHE A 14 2.02 -11.01 3.08
C PHE A 14 2.07 -9.57 2.57
N PHE A 15 2.73 -9.33 1.43
CA PHE A 15 2.78 -8.02 0.80
C PHE A 15 1.37 -7.49 0.48
N ILE A 16 0.51 -8.31 -0.14
CA ILE A 16 -0.86 -7.92 -0.45
C ILE A 16 -1.62 -7.54 0.82
N ALA A 17 -1.49 -8.34 1.90
CA ALA A 17 -2.15 -8.06 3.16
C ALA A 17 -1.70 -6.72 3.77
N VAL A 18 -0.39 -6.46 3.78
CA VAL A 18 0.19 -5.19 4.27
C VAL A 18 -0.27 -4.02 3.42
N PHE A 19 -0.14 -4.13 2.09
CA PHE A 19 -0.50 -3.09 1.13
C PHE A 19 -1.98 -2.71 1.21
N VAL A 20 -2.87 -3.71 1.30
CA VAL A 20 -4.31 -3.49 1.46
C VAL A 20 -4.60 -2.83 2.82
N THR A 21 -3.94 -3.26 3.89
CA THR A 21 -4.13 -2.67 5.22
C THR A 21 -3.69 -1.20 5.25
N GLN A 22 -2.55 -0.87 4.64
CA GLN A 22 -2.07 0.51 4.50
C GLN A 22 -3.04 1.35 3.65
N LEU A 23 -3.53 0.80 2.54
CA LEU A 23 -4.51 1.48 1.68
C LEU A 23 -5.79 1.82 2.44
N ILE A 24 -6.34 0.85 3.20
CA ILE A 24 -7.50 1.07 4.07
C ILE A 24 -7.20 2.17 5.09
N ALA A 25 -6.05 2.11 5.76
CA ALA A 25 -5.66 3.11 6.75
C ALA A 25 -5.55 4.52 6.16
N ILE A 26 -4.99 4.66 4.96
CA ILE A 26 -4.89 5.93 4.23
C ILE A 26 -6.28 6.48 3.88
N ILE A 27 -7.20 5.63 3.43
CA ILE A 27 -8.59 6.04 3.14
C ILE A 27 -9.30 6.48 4.42
N MET A 28 -9.20 5.69 5.50
CA MET A 28 -9.79 6.03 6.80
C MET A 28 -9.22 7.33 7.37
N TRP A 29 -7.93 7.60 7.15
CA TRP A 29 -7.32 8.88 7.50
C TRP A 29 -7.95 10.05 6.74
N GLY A 30 -8.11 9.91 5.42
CA GLY A 30 -8.79 10.91 4.60
C GLY A 30 -10.22 11.18 5.07
N GLU A 31 -10.96 10.12 5.38
CA GLU A 31 -12.33 10.20 5.92
C GLU A 31 -12.36 10.88 7.29
N HIS A 32 -11.46 10.54 8.19
CA HIS A 32 -11.33 11.17 9.50
C HIS A 32 -11.09 12.68 9.39
N VAL A 33 -10.13 13.10 8.56
CA VAL A 33 -9.80 14.51 8.34
C VAL A 33 -10.98 15.24 7.68
N TRP A 34 -11.65 14.59 6.73
CA TRP A 34 -12.83 15.15 6.06
C TRP A 34 -13.98 15.39 7.03
N LEU A 35 -14.33 14.38 7.84
CA LEU A 35 -15.36 14.49 8.88
C LEU A 35 -15.02 15.57 9.91
N TYR A 36 -13.74 15.68 10.29
CA TYR A 36 -13.28 16.73 11.19
C TYR A 36 -13.52 18.12 10.59
N LYS A 37 -13.15 18.35 9.32
CA LYS A 37 -13.39 19.64 8.65
C LYS A 37 -14.88 19.92 8.49
N PHE A 38 -15.67 18.90 8.14
CA PHE A 38 -17.12 19.01 7.99
C PHE A 38 -17.80 19.47 9.29
N ALA A 39 -17.42 18.90 10.43
CA ALA A 39 -17.95 19.26 11.74
C ALA A 39 -17.62 20.69 12.19
N HIS A 40 -16.58 21.32 11.63
CA HIS A 40 -16.10 22.66 12.00
C HIS A 40 -16.41 23.73 10.94
N GLY A 41 -17.39 23.49 10.07
CA GLY A 41 -17.84 24.47 9.06
C GLY A 41 -16.95 24.56 7.81
N GLY A 42 -16.03 23.62 7.61
CA GLY A 42 -15.23 23.50 6.39
C GLY A 42 -16.06 22.94 5.22
N VAL A 43 -15.96 23.59 4.05
CA VAL A 43 -16.69 23.24 2.81
C VAL A 43 -15.89 22.30 1.90
N GLY A 44 -16.61 21.30 1.36
CA GLY A 44 -16.48 20.76 0.01
C GLY A 44 -15.30 19.84 -0.31
N GLY A 45 -15.56 18.86 -1.17
CA GLY A 45 -14.56 17.88 -1.65
C GLY A 45 -14.86 16.46 -1.16
N SER A 46 -14.04 15.51 -1.59
CA SER A 46 -14.13 14.11 -1.19
C SER A 46 -13.16 13.80 -0.04
N PRO A 47 -13.40 12.71 0.72
CA PRO A 47 -12.44 12.16 1.67
C PRO A 47 -11.05 11.93 1.06
N VAL A 48 -11.00 11.55 -0.22
CA VAL A 48 -9.75 11.26 -0.93
C VAL A 48 -8.93 12.53 -1.16
N ASP A 49 -9.58 13.67 -1.37
CA ASP A 49 -8.90 14.96 -1.56
C ASP A 49 -8.21 15.47 -0.29
N GLN A 50 -8.53 14.89 0.87
CA GLN A 50 -7.90 15.25 2.14
C GLN A 50 -6.58 14.50 2.38
N ILE A 51 -6.29 13.47 1.59
CA ILE A 51 -5.10 12.65 1.75
C ILE A 51 -3.90 13.40 1.19
N GLN A 52 -2.87 13.59 2.02
CA GLN A 52 -1.63 14.23 1.55
C GLN A 52 -0.97 13.38 0.43
N PRO A 53 -0.51 14.00 -0.67
CA PRO A 53 0.10 13.29 -1.80
C PRO A 53 1.25 12.35 -1.44
N ILE A 54 1.96 12.65 -0.34
CA ILE A 54 3.06 11.82 0.16
C ILE A 54 2.64 10.38 0.48
N PHE A 55 1.40 10.15 0.94
CA PHE A 55 0.92 8.81 1.25
C PHE A 55 0.79 7.94 -0.01
N TRP A 56 0.32 8.52 -1.11
CA TRP A 56 0.28 7.84 -2.41
C TRP A 56 1.68 7.53 -2.93
N LEU A 57 2.62 8.47 -2.77
CA LEU A 57 4.00 8.27 -3.17
C LEU A 57 4.66 7.12 -2.40
N ILE A 58 4.39 7.00 -1.10
CA ILE A 58 4.90 5.91 -0.26
C ILE A 58 4.41 4.55 -0.79
N LEU A 59 3.11 4.40 -1.09
CA LEU A 59 2.56 3.16 -1.65
C LEU A 59 3.21 2.79 -2.99
N ILE A 60 3.45 3.78 -3.85
CA ILE A 60 4.11 3.56 -5.15
C ILE A 60 5.54 3.08 -4.95
N ILE A 61 6.31 3.75 -4.07
CA ILE A 61 7.70 3.37 -3.77
C ILE A 61 7.75 1.94 -3.21
N GLU A 62 6.85 1.61 -2.29
CA GLU A 62 6.76 0.28 -1.70
C GLU A 62 6.46 -0.81 -2.75
N ALA A 63 5.51 -0.56 -3.67
CA ALA A 63 5.22 -1.47 -4.76
C ALA A 63 6.43 -1.68 -5.71
N ILE A 64 7.18 -0.61 -6.00
CA ILE A 64 8.40 -0.68 -6.80
C ILE A 64 9.46 -1.53 -6.08
N LEU A 65 9.73 -1.25 -4.80
CA LEU A 65 10.69 -2.00 -4.00
C LEU A 65 10.34 -3.49 -3.92
N PHE A 66 9.05 -3.80 -3.79
CA PHE A 66 8.56 -5.17 -3.80
C PHE A 66 8.77 -5.86 -5.15
N GLY A 67 8.50 -5.17 -6.27
CA GLY A 67 8.80 -5.68 -7.61
C GLY A 67 10.30 -5.98 -7.80
N LEU A 68 11.17 -5.11 -7.29
CA LEU A 68 12.63 -5.33 -7.31
C LEU A 68 13.04 -6.53 -6.45
N LEU A 69 12.40 -6.73 -5.29
CA LEU A 69 12.63 -7.91 -4.44
C LEU A 69 12.30 -9.21 -5.17
N ILE A 70 11.13 -9.28 -5.83
CA ILE A 70 10.72 -10.45 -6.63
C ILE A 70 11.71 -10.70 -7.77
N ALA A 71 12.08 -9.65 -8.50
CA ALA A 71 13.03 -9.77 -9.60
C ALA A 71 14.40 -10.30 -9.12
N SER A 72 14.88 -9.82 -7.98
CA SER A 72 16.12 -10.27 -7.34
C SER A 72 16.04 -11.74 -6.90
N PHE A 73 14.94 -12.13 -6.27
CA PHE A 73 14.71 -13.51 -5.85
C PHE A 73 14.71 -14.46 -7.06
N ASN A 74 13.97 -14.12 -8.11
CA ASN A 74 13.92 -14.91 -9.35
C ASN A 74 15.30 -15.04 -10.00
N ARG A 75 16.09 -13.96 -10.05
CA ARG A 75 17.46 -13.99 -10.58
C ARG A 75 18.38 -14.89 -9.76
N LYS A 76 18.25 -14.88 -8.43
CA LYS A 76 19.05 -15.74 -7.54
C LYS A 76 18.67 -17.21 -7.67
N THR A 77 17.40 -17.53 -7.92
CA THR A 77 16.92 -18.91 -8.06
C THR A 77 17.21 -19.53 -9.42
N ASN A 78 17.44 -18.72 -10.46
CA ASN A 78 17.72 -19.16 -11.83
C ASN A 78 19.24 -19.31 -12.11
N LYS A 79 20.07 -18.96 -11.13
CA LYS A 79 21.50 -19.28 -11.08
C LYS A 79 21.70 -20.52 -10.22
#